data_AF-A0A7G8FT39-F1
#
_entry.id   AF-A0A7G8FT39-F1
#
_cell.length_a   1.000
_cell.length_b   1.000
_cell.length_c   1.000
_cell.angle_alpha   90.00
_cell.angle_beta   90.00
_cell.angle_gamma   90.00
#
_symmetry.space_group_name_H-M   'P 1'
#
loop_
_entity.id
_entity.type
_entity.pdbx_description
1 polymer ?
#
loop_
_entity_poly.entity_id
_entity_poly.type
_entity_poly.pdbx_seq_one_letter_code
_entity_poly.pdbx_strand_id
1 'polypeptide(L)'
;MPSFALFALPLVLALFHLVGPVPEDLGVHGGHLSPCPGPAHCARVDWAVSDSGAALDSLTTLIESTPQAEVIDQKDGYLHATFSSRIFGFVDDLELNAAAPELLEARSVSRLGDSDLGVNGQRLQTLAQALENQGFNQP
;
A
#
# COMPACT_ATOMS: atom_id res chain seq x y z
N MET A 1 17.90 57.87 4.66
CA MET A 1 18.39 56.54 4.21
C MET A 1 17.29 55.55 4.55
N PRO A 2 16.54 55.00 3.57
CA PRO A 2 15.45 54.10 3.90
C PRO A 2 16.00 52.73 4.28
N SER A 3 15.46 52.22 5.37
CA SER A 3 15.60 50.86 5.86
C SER A 3 14.88 49.91 4.89
N PHE A 4 15.56 48.90 4.36
CA PHE A 4 14.91 47.78 3.67
C PHE A 4 15.06 46.54 4.54
N ALA A 5 13.97 46.19 5.21
CA ALA A 5 13.76 44.92 5.86
C ALA A 5 12.89 44.03 4.95
N LEU A 6 13.15 42.71 4.99
CA LEU A 6 12.38 41.60 4.40
C LEU A 6 12.38 41.55 2.85
N PHE A 7 12.45 40.38 2.19
CA PHE A 7 11.99 39.05 2.56
C PHE A 7 13.03 38.01 2.14
N ALA A 8 13.44 37.15 3.09
CA ALA A 8 13.88 35.81 2.72
C ALA A 8 12.66 35.13 2.08
N LEU A 9 12.70 34.92 0.76
CA LEU A 9 11.75 34.07 0.10
C LEU A 9 12.05 32.66 0.65
N PRO A 10 11.20 32.03 1.49
CA PRO A 10 11.34 30.60 1.62
C PRO A 10 10.99 30.09 0.23
N LEU A 11 11.95 29.44 -0.42
CA LEU A 11 11.67 28.55 -1.53
C LEU A 11 10.77 27.47 -0.93
N VAL A 12 9.47 27.76 -0.87
CA VAL A 12 8.44 26.77 -0.60
C VAL A 12 8.55 25.85 -1.81
N LEU A 13 9.34 24.80 -1.65
CA LEU A 13 9.19 23.58 -2.42
C LEU A 13 7.74 23.16 -2.20
N ALA A 14 6.84 23.68 -3.03
CA ALA A 14 5.58 23.04 -3.31
C ALA A 14 5.97 21.71 -3.93
N LEU A 15 6.26 20.72 -3.06
CA LEU A 15 6.31 19.32 -3.44
C LEU A 15 5.02 19.10 -4.21
N PHE A 16 5.14 18.79 -5.50
CA PHE A 16 4.02 18.43 -6.33
C PHE A 16 3.42 17.16 -5.71
N HIS A 17 2.43 17.32 -4.84
CA HIS A 17 1.61 16.23 -4.33
C HIS A 17 0.64 15.88 -5.46
N LEU A 18 1.17 15.29 -6.53
CA LEU A 18 0.39 14.50 -7.47
C LEU A 18 -0.06 13.27 -6.68
N VAL A 19 -1.15 13.46 -5.93
CA VAL A 19 -1.83 12.41 -5.18
C VAL A 19 -3.22 12.34 -5.79
N GLY A 20 -3.54 11.23 -6.42
CA GLY A 20 -4.86 10.98 -6.98
C GLY A 20 -5.87 10.79 -5.85
N PRO A 21 -7.18 10.74 -6.17
CA PRO A 21 -8.18 10.39 -5.18
C PRO A 21 -7.92 8.98 -4.64
N VAL A 22 -8.30 8.76 -3.39
CA VAL A 22 -8.37 7.39 -2.82
C VAL A 22 -9.39 6.60 -3.67
N PRO A 23 -9.09 5.36 -4.10
CA PRO A 23 -10.08 4.54 -4.82
C PRO A 23 -11.36 4.38 -4.01
N GLU A 24 -12.51 4.58 -4.64
CA GLU A 24 -13.82 4.47 -3.95
C GLU A 24 -14.19 3.01 -3.62
N ASP A 25 -13.46 2.06 -4.20
CA ASP A 25 -13.68 0.62 -4.06
C ASP A 25 -12.76 -0.06 -3.04
N LEU A 26 -12.00 0.71 -2.25
CA LEU A 26 -11.26 0.16 -1.11
C LEU A 26 -12.21 -0.46 -0.08
N GLY A 27 -11.67 -1.36 0.72
CA GLY A 27 -12.35 -2.11 1.76
C GLY A 27 -12.74 -3.52 1.33
N VAL A 28 -13.35 -4.22 2.29
CA VAL A 28 -13.86 -5.57 2.10
C VAL A 28 -15.32 -5.52 1.65
N HIS A 29 -15.60 -6.05 0.47
CA HIS A 29 -16.93 -6.10 -0.15
C HIS A 29 -17.39 -7.55 -0.26
N GLY A 30 -18.40 -7.94 0.50
CA GLY A 30 -18.90 -9.32 0.51
C GLY A 30 -17.86 -10.35 0.99
N GLY A 31 -16.95 -9.94 1.87
CA GLY A 31 -15.88 -10.80 2.42
C GLY A 31 -14.57 -10.79 1.63
N HIS A 32 -14.53 -10.12 0.49
CA HIS A 32 -13.37 -10.10 -0.41
C HIS A 32 -12.91 -8.66 -0.71
N LEU A 33 -11.63 -8.49 -1.01
CA LEU A 33 -11.12 -7.25 -1.58
C LEU A 33 -11.71 -7.03 -3.00
N SER A 34 -11.72 -5.79 -3.49
CA SER A 34 -12.13 -5.49 -4.86
C SER A 34 -11.18 -6.10 -5.91
N PRO A 35 -11.65 -6.42 -7.13
CA PRO A 35 -10.77 -6.83 -8.22
C PRO A 35 -9.91 -5.66 -8.73
N CYS A 36 -8.84 -5.98 -9.45
CA CYS A 36 -8.12 -4.96 -10.21
C CYS A 36 -8.91 -4.60 -11.48
N PRO A 37 -9.13 -3.30 -11.79
CA PRO A 37 -9.77 -2.89 -13.04
C PRO A 37 -8.91 -3.24 -14.27
N GLY A 38 -7.60 -3.36 -14.09
CA GLY A 38 -6.64 -3.84 -15.08
C GLY A 38 -5.23 -3.91 -14.50
N PRO A 39 -4.27 -4.50 -15.22
CA PRO A 39 -2.92 -4.73 -14.69
C PRO A 39 -2.01 -3.49 -14.75
N ALA A 40 -2.45 -2.40 -15.38
CA ALA A 40 -1.59 -1.27 -15.69
C ALA A 40 -1.09 -0.53 -14.43
N HIS A 41 -1.92 -0.49 -13.38
CA HIS A 41 -1.67 0.25 -12.13
C HIS A 41 -2.26 -0.48 -10.91
N CYS A 42 -2.55 -1.77 -11.03
CA CYS A 42 -3.10 -2.58 -9.95
C CYS A 42 -2.59 -4.02 -10.06
N ALA A 43 -2.27 -4.60 -8.90
CA ALA A 43 -1.99 -6.02 -8.76
C ALA A 43 -2.84 -6.59 -7.63
N ARG A 44 -3.23 -7.86 -7.77
CA ARG A 44 -3.95 -8.62 -6.76
C ARG A 44 -3.42 -10.05 -6.73
N VAL A 45 -3.31 -10.62 -5.54
CA VAL A 45 -2.96 -12.01 -5.31
C VAL A 45 -3.69 -12.54 -4.09
N ASP A 46 -4.01 -13.83 -4.13
CA ASP A 46 -4.58 -14.58 -3.01
C ASP A 46 -3.46 -15.50 -2.51
N TRP A 47 -2.97 -15.27 -1.29
CA TRP A 47 -1.93 -16.08 -0.67
C TRP A 47 -2.54 -17.17 0.19
N ALA A 48 -2.20 -18.42 -0.12
CA ALA A 48 -2.45 -19.54 0.78
C ALA A 48 -1.40 -19.51 1.90
N VAL A 49 -1.85 -19.39 3.14
CA VAL A 49 -1.01 -19.20 4.33
C VAL A 49 -1.45 -20.11 5.46
N SER A 50 -0.55 -20.55 6.33
CA SER A 50 -0.92 -21.48 7.43
C SER A 50 -1.83 -20.86 8.49
N ASP A 51 -1.76 -19.54 8.69
CA ASP A 51 -2.65 -18.75 9.55
C ASP A 51 -2.72 -17.32 9.00
N SER A 52 -3.87 -16.92 8.48
CA SER A 52 -4.04 -15.62 7.82
C SER A 52 -4.03 -14.43 8.79
N GLY A 53 -4.47 -14.63 10.04
CA GLY A 53 -4.43 -13.58 11.06
C GLY A 53 -3.01 -13.30 11.49
N ALA A 54 -2.23 -14.35 11.80
CA ALA A 54 -0.83 -14.21 12.16
C ALA A 54 0.02 -13.70 10.99
N ALA A 55 -0.29 -14.12 9.74
CA ALA A 55 0.36 -13.60 8.55
C ALA A 55 0.07 -12.11 8.34
N LEU A 56 -1.18 -11.68 8.57
CA LEU A 56 -1.57 -10.26 8.52
C LEU A 56 -0.81 -9.44 9.57
N ASP A 57 -0.73 -9.91 10.81
CA ASP A 57 -0.01 -9.21 11.90
C ASP A 57 1.49 -9.09 11.61
N SER A 58 2.08 -10.14 11.05
CA SER A 58 3.47 -10.16 10.57
C SER A 58 3.71 -9.11 9.48
N LEU A 59 2.86 -9.09 8.45
CA LEU A 59 2.98 -8.10 7.38
C LEU A 59 2.69 -6.68 7.88
N THR A 60 1.77 -6.49 8.82
CA THR A 60 1.50 -5.20 9.46
C THR A 60 2.78 -4.65 10.07
N THR A 61 3.47 -5.46 10.89
CA THR A 61 4.75 -5.06 11.52
C THR A 61 5.81 -4.69 10.48
N LEU A 62 5.90 -5.46 9.38
CA LEU A 62 6.84 -5.16 8.28
C LEU A 62 6.49 -3.83 7.60
N ILE A 63 5.22 -3.60 7.30
CA ILE A 63 4.71 -2.38 6.66
C ILE A 63 5.00 -1.16 7.53
N GLU A 64 4.71 -1.21 8.83
CA GLU A 64 5.00 -0.12 9.78
C GLU A 64 6.50 0.22 9.86
N SER A 65 7.38 -0.77 9.66
CA SER A 65 8.83 -0.57 9.62
C SER A 65 9.36 -0.04 8.28
N THR A 66 8.51 0.02 7.25
CA THR A 66 8.89 0.43 5.90
C THR A 66 8.83 1.96 5.78
N PRO A 67 9.93 2.69 5.55
CA PRO A 67 9.93 4.15 5.68
C PRO A 67 9.13 4.94 4.62
N GLN A 68 8.53 4.27 3.63
CA GLN A 68 7.64 4.88 2.63
C GLN A 68 6.19 4.46 2.79
N ALA A 69 5.90 3.62 3.79
CA ALA A 69 4.58 3.08 4.03
C ALA A 69 3.94 3.74 5.25
N GLU A 70 2.62 3.84 5.23
CA GLU A 70 1.82 4.33 6.35
C GLU A 70 0.55 3.48 6.47
N VAL A 71 0.33 2.87 7.64
CA VAL A 71 -0.92 2.16 7.93
C VAL A 71 -2.01 3.19 8.21
N ILE A 72 -3.11 3.14 7.45
CA ILE A 72 -4.21 4.10 7.51
C ILE A 72 -5.39 3.55 8.32
N ASP A 73 -5.72 2.26 8.14
CA ASP A 73 -6.81 1.59 8.85
C ASP A 73 -6.43 0.13 9.10
N GLN A 74 -6.83 -0.40 10.26
CA GLN A 74 -6.68 -1.80 10.62
C GLN A 74 -7.84 -2.22 11.51
N LYS A 75 -8.66 -3.16 11.04
CA LYS A 75 -9.83 -3.67 11.77
C LYS A 75 -10.29 -5.00 11.19
N ASP A 76 -10.82 -5.87 12.05
CA ASP A 76 -11.57 -7.07 11.64
C ASP A 76 -10.89 -7.95 10.57
N GLY A 77 -9.56 -8.16 10.68
CA GLY A 77 -8.80 -8.95 9.71
C GLY A 77 -8.47 -8.24 8.40
N TYR A 78 -8.69 -6.92 8.33
CA TYR A 78 -8.35 -6.05 7.22
C TYR A 78 -7.28 -5.03 7.61
N LEU A 79 -6.39 -4.74 6.66
CA LEU A 79 -5.42 -3.64 6.75
C LEU A 79 -5.45 -2.82 5.46
N HIS A 80 -5.49 -1.50 5.61
CA HIS A 80 -5.22 -0.53 4.56
C HIS A 80 -3.95 0.24 4.91
N ALA A 81 -3.00 0.27 3.98
CA ALA A 81 -1.81 1.09 4.06
C ALA A 81 -1.60 1.87 2.76
N THR A 82 -0.81 2.93 2.82
CA THR A 82 -0.34 3.67 1.65
C THR A 82 1.15 3.48 1.46
N PHE A 83 1.62 3.53 0.21
CA PHE A 83 3.03 3.54 -0.16
C PHE A 83 3.31 4.76 -1.04
N SER A 84 4.29 5.58 -0.67
CA SER A 84 4.65 6.78 -1.44
C SER A 84 6.00 6.65 -2.17
N SER A 85 6.03 7.07 -3.43
CA SER A 85 7.28 7.11 -4.20
C SER A 85 8.14 8.31 -3.78
N ARG A 86 9.44 8.06 -3.53
CA ARG A 86 10.37 9.09 -3.00
C ARG A 86 10.64 10.25 -3.96
N ILE A 87 10.53 10.02 -5.26
CA ILE A 87 10.97 10.98 -6.30
C ILE A 87 9.77 11.71 -6.93
N PHE A 88 8.70 10.99 -7.24
CA PHE A 88 7.57 11.52 -8.02
C PHE A 88 6.32 11.77 -7.17
N GLY A 89 6.28 11.34 -5.91
CA GLY A 89 5.16 11.59 -5.01
C GLY A 89 3.90 10.77 -5.30
N PHE A 90 3.94 9.83 -6.24
CA PHE A 90 2.84 8.88 -6.45
C PHE A 90 2.54 8.09 -5.18
N VAL A 91 1.25 7.88 -4.92
CA VAL A 91 0.74 7.13 -3.78
C VAL A 91 -0.02 5.93 -4.31
N ASP A 92 0.32 4.76 -3.77
CA ASP A 92 -0.40 3.52 -3.96
C ASP A 92 -1.10 3.13 -2.67
N ASP A 93 -2.27 2.53 -2.76
CA ASP A 93 -2.99 1.90 -1.65
C ASP A 93 -2.69 0.40 -1.67
N LEU A 94 -2.33 -0.16 -0.51
CA LEU A 94 -2.19 -1.59 -0.24
C LEU A 94 -3.33 -2.01 0.68
N GLU A 95 -4.04 -3.06 0.30
CA GLU A 95 -5.07 -3.70 1.08
C GLU A 95 -4.69 -5.15 1.35
N LEU A 96 -4.81 -5.59 2.60
CA LEU A 96 -4.68 -6.97 3.01
C LEU A 96 -5.97 -7.40 3.71
N ASN A 97 -6.43 -8.63 3.46
CA ASN A 97 -7.64 -9.18 4.06
C ASN A 97 -7.47 -10.65 4.41
N ALA A 98 -7.55 -10.98 5.70
CA ALA A 98 -7.61 -12.35 6.20
C ALA A 98 -9.00 -12.95 5.92
N ALA A 99 -9.28 -13.21 4.64
CA ALA A 99 -10.59 -13.61 4.12
C ALA A 99 -11.08 -14.97 4.65
N ALA A 100 -10.15 -15.88 4.95
CA ALA A 100 -10.42 -17.16 5.59
C ALA A 100 -9.21 -17.59 6.43
N PRO A 101 -9.30 -18.62 7.32
CA PRO A 101 -8.20 -19.01 8.19
C PRO A 101 -6.87 -19.28 7.49
N GLU A 102 -6.91 -19.75 6.25
CA GLU A 102 -5.71 -20.09 5.45
C GLU A 102 -5.58 -19.24 4.17
N LEU A 103 -6.36 -18.16 4.07
CA LEU A 103 -6.38 -17.29 2.89
C LEU A 103 -6.17 -15.83 3.30
N LEU A 104 -5.06 -15.26 2.83
CA LEU A 104 -4.76 -13.84 2.93
C LEU A 104 -4.81 -13.22 1.52
N GLU A 105 -5.82 -12.39 1.27
CA GLU A 105 -5.93 -11.64 0.03
C GLU A 105 -5.09 -10.38 0.11
N ALA A 106 -4.47 -10.00 -1.01
CA ALA A 106 -3.72 -8.77 -1.13
C ALA A 106 -4.03 -8.06 -2.43
N ARG A 107 -4.24 -6.74 -2.35
CA ARG A 107 -4.44 -5.85 -3.50
C ARG A 107 -3.56 -4.64 -3.32
N SER A 108 -2.88 -4.22 -4.38
CA SER A 108 -2.13 -2.97 -4.39
C SER A 108 -2.43 -2.18 -5.66
N VAL A 109 -2.80 -0.90 -5.51
CA VAL A 109 -3.36 -0.08 -6.57
C VAL A 109 -2.87 1.37 -6.49
N SER A 110 -2.47 1.95 -7.62
CA SER A 110 -2.07 3.35 -7.69
C SER A 110 -3.27 4.28 -7.72
N ARG A 111 -3.19 5.43 -7.03
CA ARG A 111 -4.24 6.46 -7.05
C ARG A 111 -4.33 7.23 -8.37
N LEU A 112 -3.23 7.27 -9.12
CA LEU A 112 -3.15 8.00 -10.37
C LEU A 112 -2.05 7.45 -11.28
N GLY A 113 -2.12 7.84 -12.56
CA GLY A 113 -1.12 7.51 -13.57
C GLY A 113 -1.63 6.45 -14.54
N ASP A 114 -1.11 6.48 -15.76
CA ASP A 114 -1.50 5.53 -16.80
C ASP A 114 -0.91 4.14 -16.56
N SER A 115 0.25 4.07 -15.90
CA SER A 115 0.86 2.82 -15.47
C SER A 115 1.79 3.01 -14.26
N ASP A 116 1.91 1.97 -13.45
CA ASP A 116 2.83 1.84 -12.31
C ASP A 116 4.17 1.17 -12.66
N LEU A 117 4.38 0.78 -13.93
CA LEU A 117 5.54 0.00 -14.39
C LEU A 117 5.78 -1.30 -13.60
N GLY A 118 4.72 -1.90 -13.05
CA GLY A 118 4.76 -3.13 -12.27
C GLY A 118 5.11 -2.96 -10.79
N VAL A 119 5.20 -1.74 -10.27
CA VAL A 119 5.52 -1.46 -8.87
C VAL A 119 4.57 -2.15 -7.91
N ASN A 120 3.25 -2.15 -8.19
CA ASN A 120 2.27 -2.81 -7.32
C ASN A 120 2.47 -4.33 -7.30
N GLY A 121 2.74 -4.94 -8.46
CA GLY A 121 3.06 -6.36 -8.54
C GLY A 121 4.33 -6.73 -7.78
N GLN A 122 5.39 -5.92 -7.94
CA GLN A 122 6.66 -6.12 -7.23
C GLN A 122 6.49 -6.01 -5.71
N ARG A 123 5.64 -5.08 -5.24
CA ARG A 123 5.31 -4.94 -3.82
C ARG A 123 4.69 -6.22 -3.28
N LEU A 124 3.66 -6.76 -3.96
CA LEU A 124 3.02 -8.00 -3.53
C LEU A 124 4.00 -9.17 -3.55
N GLN A 125 4.90 -9.24 -4.53
CA GLN A 125 5.95 -10.27 -4.55
C GLN A 125 6.91 -10.15 -3.35
N THR A 126 7.32 -8.94 -2.98
CA THR A 126 8.18 -8.73 -1.80
C THR A 126 7.48 -9.14 -0.50
N LEU A 127 6.19 -8.82 -0.36
CA LEU A 127 5.40 -9.25 0.80
C LEU A 127 5.23 -10.78 0.83
N ALA A 128 4.99 -11.41 -0.31
CA ALA A 128 4.93 -12.87 -0.42
C ALA A 128 6.24 -13.53 0.04
N GLN A 129 7.40 -13.04 -0.41
CA GLN A 129 8.70 -13.52 0.06
C GLN A 129 8.89 -13.31 1.57
N ALA A 130 8.37 -12.22 2.12
CA ALA A 130 8.44 -11.99 3.57
C ALA A 130 7.59 -13.01 4.35
N LEU A 131 6.43 -13.41 3.83
CA LEU A 131 5.63 -14.49 4.41
C LEU A 131 6.38 -15.83 4.37
N GLU A 132 6.96 -16.17 3.22
CA GLU A 132 7.74 -17.41 3.05
C GLU A 132 8.91 -17.47 4.04
N ASN A 133 9.69 -16.39 4.14
CA ASN A 133 10.84 -16.29 5.04
C ASN A 133 10.46 -16.37 6.51
N GLN A 134 9.23 -15.97 6.86
CA GLN A 134 8.69 -16.05 8.21
C GLN A 134 7.96 -17.37 8.51
N GLY A 135 7.90 -18.27 7.52
CA GLY A 135 7.35 -19.62 7.71
C GLY A 135 5.82 -19.70 7.60
N PHE A 136 5.16 -18.72 6.99
CA PHE A 136 3.70 -18.76 6.76
C PHE A 136 3.28 -19.64 5.57
N ASN A 137 4.17 -20.47 5.05
CA ASN A 137 3.86 -21.43 3.98
C ASN A 137 2.78 -22.41 4.44
N GLN A 138 1.92 -22.81 3.51
CA GLN A 138 1.03 -23.95 3.71
C GLN A 138 1.86 -25.22 3.99
N PRO A 139 1.42 -26.10 4.90
CA PRO A 139 2.01 -27.42 5.08
C PRO A 139 1.88 -28.30 3.83
#